data_AF-A0AAU6HHN5-F1
#
_entry.id   AF-A0AAU6HHN5-F1
#
_cell.length_a   1.000
_cell.length_b   1.000
_cell.length_c   1.000
_cell.angle_alpha   90.00
_cell.angle_beta   90.00
_cell.angle_gamma   90.00
#
_symmetry.space_group_name_H-M   'P 1'
#
loop_
_entity.id
_entity.type
_entity.pdbx_description
1 polymer ?
#
loop_
_entity_poly.entity_id
_entity_poly.type
_entity_poly.pdbx_seq_one_letter_code
_entity_poly.pdbx_strand_id
1 'polypeptide(L)'
;MLTGDTFSSSTFAIELGKFQVETVQDVSGLTLEQDVVETRQVSSTGELIVRKQPGARRTGEITVTRGMDKSTAFTDWIKATLVNADLDSARQNITIALKDAQKQTVRRIHLTNAWASRWEGPQLGATNSANATEQVTITYEDITVE
;
A
#
# COMPACT_ATOMS: atom_id res chain seq x y z
N MET A 1 -13.06 7.47 23.50
CA MET A 1 -13.77 6.76 22.42
C MET A 1 -14.15 5.39 22.93
N LEU A 2 -15.33 4.88 22.56
CA LEU A 2 -15.80 3.57 23.03
C LEU A 2 -15.30 2.47 22.09
N THR A 3 -15.10 1.28 22.65
CA THR A 3 -14.71 0.09 21.88
C THR A 3 -15.84 -0.26 20.90
N GLY A 4 -15.68 0.07 19.62
CA GLY A 4 -16.67 -0.18 18.56
C GLY A 4 -16.92 1.00 17.61
N ASP A 5 -16.41 2.19 17.91
CA ASP A 5 -16.57 3.36 17.03
C ASP A 5 -15.72 3.20 15.75
N THR A 6 -16.33 3.43 14.57
CA THR A 6 -15.63 3.43 13.28
C THR A 6 -14.70 4.63 13.18
N PHE A 7 -13.42 4.39 12.88
CA PHE A 7 -12.45 5.45 12.68
C PHE A 7 -12.66 6.13 11.33
N SER A 8 -12.48 7.46 11.30
CA SER A 8 -12.45 8.20 10.04
C SER A 8 -11.22 7.81 9.22
N SER A 9 -11.42 7.37 7.99
CA SER A 9 -10.34 7.12 7.02
C SER A 9 -9.67 8.40 6.52
N SER A 10 -10.17 9.58 6.90
CA SER A 10 -9.70 10.88 6.40
C SER A 10 -8.32 11.30 6.92
N THR A 11 -7.82 10.69 8.00
CA THR A 11 -6.58 11.12 8.66
C THR A 11 -5.59 9.98 8.70
N PHE A 12 -4.57 10.04 7.85
CA PHE A 12 -3.51 9.04 7.79
C PHE A 12 -2.17 9.68 7.46
N ALA A 13 -1.08 8.98 7.74
CA ALA A 13 0.26 9.36 7.36
C ALA A 13 0.97 8.18 6.71
N ILE A 14 1.84 8.45 5.74
CA ILE A 14 2.71 7.44 5.13
C ILE A 14 4.15 7.76 5.52
N GLU A 15 4.85 6.73 5.97
CA GLU A 15 6.26 6.77 6.34
C GLU A 15 6.99 5.77 5.44
N LEU A 16 7.95 6.24 4.64
CA LEU A 16 8.90 5.38 3.92
C LEU A 16 10.20 5.35 4.70
N GLY A 17 10.40 4.30 5.49
CA GLY A 17 11.58 4.13 6.32
C GLY A 17 11.90 5.34 7.20
N LYS A 18 12.83 6.18 6.74
CA LYS A 18 13.32 7.37 7.47
C LYS A 18 12.58 8.67 7.13
N PHE A 19 11.69 8.65 6.13
CA PHE A 19 11.04 9.85 5.62
C PHE A 19 9.51 9.74 5.74
N GLN A 20 8.87 10.79 6.23
CA GLN A 20 7.42 10.90 6.21
C GLN A 20 6.98 11.63 4.93
N VAL A 21 5.98 11.10 4.23
CA VAL A 21 5.36 11.82 3.10
C VAL A 21 4.42 12.87 3.66
N GLU A 22 4.64 14.13 3.29
CA GLU A 22 3.90 15.26 3.88
C GLU A 22 2.51 15.44 3.27
N THR A 23 2.35 15.20 1.97
CA THR A 23 1.11 15.56 1.25
C THR A 23 0.49 14.37 0.52
N VAL A 24 -0.10 13.41 1.25
CA VAL A 24 -0.83 12.30 0.63
C VAL A 24 -2.32 12.63 0.57
N GLN A 25 -2.94 12.41 -0.59
CA GLN A 25 -4.38 12.61 -0.80
C GLN A 25 -5.15 11.31 -0.69
N ASP A 26 -4.65 10.22 -1.28
CA ASP A 26 -5.33 8.94 -1.31
C ASP A 26 -4.36 7.76 -1.33
N VAL A 27 -4.77 6.66 -0.72
CA VAL A 27 -4.11 5.35 -0.85
C VAL A 27 -5.16 4.31 -1.16
N SER A 28 -4.95 3.61 -2.27
CA SER A 28 -5.82 2.53 -2.73
C SER A 28 -5.02 1.25 -2.99
N GLY A 29 -5.71 0.12 -3.19
CA GLY A 29 -5.07 -1.17 -3.49
C GLY A 29 -4.53 -1.93 -2.27
N LEU A 30 -4.89 -1.51 -1.05
CA LEU A 30 -4.57 -2.25 0.17
C LEU A 30 -5.38 -3.55 0.24
N THR A 31 -4.79 -4.64 -0.24
CA THR A 31 -5.38 -5.97 -0.24
C THR A 31 -4.39 -6.99 0.33
N LEU A 32 -4.90 -7.93 1.13
CA LEU A 32 -4.16 -9.11 1.53
C LEU A 32 -4.94 -10.32 1.02
N GLU A 33 -4.41 -10.97 -0.01
CA GLU A 33 -5.03 -12.13 -0.64
C GLU A 33 -4.22 -13.40 -0.38
N GLN A 34 -4.93 -14.50 -0.18
CA GLN A 34 -4.34 -15.83 -0.06
C GLN A 34 -5.06 -16.79 -0.99
N ASP A 35 -4.29 -17.51 -1.81
CA ASP A 35 -4.86 -18.52 -2.69
C ASP A 35 -5.49 -19.64 -1.87
N VAL A 36 -6.59 -20.22 -2.38
CA VAL A 36 -7.25 -21.36 -1.75
C VAL A 36 -7.09 -22.56 -2.68
N VAL A 37 -6.35 -23.57 -2.22
CA VAL A 37 -6.18 -24.83 -2.95
C VAL A 37 -7.29 -25.78 -2.55
N GLU A 38 -8.06 -26.26 -3.53
CA GLU A 38 -9.11 -27.25 -3.30
C GLU A 38 -8.59 -28.67 -3.56
N THR A 39 -8.52 -29.48 -2.50
CA THR A 39 -8.15 -30.89 -2.58
C THR A 39 -9.41 -31.74 -2.50
N ARG A 40 -9.68 -32.51 -3.56
CA ARG A 40 -10.80 -33.46 -3.60
C ARG A 40 -10.33 -34.81 -3.05
N GLN A 41 -10.96 -35.26 -1.98
CA GLN A 41 -10.73 -36.57 -1.38
C GLN A 41 -12.00 -37.39 -1.48
N VAL A 42 -11.87 -38.69 -1.69
CA VAL A 42 -13.01 -39.62 -1.63
C VAL A 42 -12.96 -40.27 -0.25
N SER A 43 -14.05 -40.17 0.51
CA SER A 43 -14.17 -40.85 1.80
C SER A 43 -14.16 -42.37 1.60
N SER A 44 -13.92 -43.13 2.67
CA SER A 44 -14.06 -44.59 2.64
C SER A 44 -15.49 -45.07 2.30
N THR A 45 -16.47 -44.18 2.33
CA THR A 45 -17.88 -44.43 1.96
C THR A 45 -18.21 -44.01 0.51
N GLY A 46 -17.23 -43.53 -0.27
CA GLY A 46 -17.42 -43.13 -1.67
C GLY A 46 -17.94 -41.71 -1.87
N GLU A 47 -18.04 -40.91 -0.81
CA GLU A 47 -18.49 -39.52 -0.89
C GLU A 47 -17.32 -38.59 -1.24
N LEU A 48 -17.60 -37.62 -2.12
CA LEU A 48 -16.62 -36.64 -2.56
C LEU A 48 -16.52 -35.50 -1.52
N ILE A 49 -15.40 -35.44 -0.81
CA ILE A 49 -15.10 -34.39 0.16
C ILE A 49 -14.15 -33.39 -0.49
N VAL A 50 -14.60 -32.14 -0.63
CA VAL A 50 -13.73 -31.03 -1.07
C VAL A 50 -13.16 -30.33 0.17
N ARG A 51 -11.86 -30.44 0.38
CA ARG A 51 -11.15 -29.71 1.44
C ARG A 51 -10.47 -28.47 0.86
N LYS A 52 -10.68 -27.33 1.51
CA LYS A 52 -10.00 -26.07 1.19
C LYS A 52 -8.75 -25.95 2.05
N GLN A 53 -7.60 -25.73 1.43
CA GLN A 53 -6.32 -25.51 2.10
C GLN A 53 -5.76 -24.13 1.75
N PRO A 54 -5.16 -23.43 2.72
CA PRO A 54 -4.46 -22.18 2.45
C PRO A 54 -3.27 -22.42 1.51
N GLY A 55 -3.25 -21.70 0.40
CA GLY A 55 -2.18 -21.66 -0.60
C GLY A 55 -1.22 -20.51 -0.38
N ALA A 56 -0.51 -20.13 -1.44
CA ALA A 56 0.45 -19.02 -1.42
C ALA A 56 -0.23 -17.67 -1.14
N ARG A 57 0.49 -16.77 -0.46
CA ARG A 57 0.05 -15.38 -0.33
C ARG A 57 0.26 -14.68 -1.66
N ARG A 58 -0.74 -13.91 -2.10
CA ARG A 58 -0.59 -13.02 -3.24
C ARG A 58 -0.13 -11.67 -2.71
N THR A 59 0.99 -11.22 -3.26
CA THR A 59 1.53 -9.90 -3.01
C THR A 59 0.78 -8.89 -3.87
N GLY A 60 0.30 -7.81 -3.26
CA GLY A 60 -0.46 -6.77 -3.94
C GLY A 60 0.38 -5.57 -4.35
N GLU A 61 -0.32 -4.57 -4.88
CA GLU A 61 0.23 -3.26 -5.20
C GLU A 61 -0.68 -2.21 -4.58
N ILE A 62 -0.09 -1.18 -3.98
CA ILE A 62 -0.83 0.01 -3.57
C ILE A 62 -0.62 1.12 -4.58
N THR A 63 -1.62 2.00 -4.70
CA THR A 63 -1.49 3.23 -5.46
C THR A 63 -1.64 4.41 -4.52
N VAL A 64 -0.61 5.24 -4.46
CA VAL A 64 -0.56 6.45 -3.64
C VAL A 64 -0.76 7.65 -4.56
N THR A 65 -1.79 8.44 -4.27
CA THR A 65 -2.02 9.72 -4.95
C THR A 65 -1.59 10.83 -4.02
N ARG A 66 -0.67 11.69 -4.47
CA ARG A 66 -0.12 12.77 -3.67
C ARG A 66 -0.11 14.09 -4.43
N GLY A 67 -0.14 15.19 -3.69
CA GLY A 67 0.13 16.50 -4.26
C GLY A 67 1.62 16.63 -4.58
N MET A 68 1.96 17.33 -5.66
CA MET A 68 3.36 17.66 -5.94
C MET A 68 3.87 18.62 -4.86
N ASP A 69 4.68 18.09 -3.95
CA ASP A 69 5.27 18.83 -2.84
C ASP A 69 6.71 19.27 -3.16
N LYS A 70 7.25 20.16 -2.30
CA LYS A 70 8.65 20.61 -2.43
C LYS A 70 9.65 19.60 -1.86
N SER A 71 9.18 18.58 -1.14
CA SER A 71 10.04 17.56 -0.55
C SER A 71 10.56 16.64 -1.65
N THR A 72 11.88 16.57 -1.81
CA THR A 72 12.49 15.74 -2.85
C THR A 72 12.61 14.28 -2.43
N ALA A 73 12.48 13.95 -1.14
CA ALA A 73 12.78 12.62 -0.62
C ALA A 73 11.97 11.50 -1.31
N PHE A 74 10.67 11.72 -1.51
CA PHE A 74 9.82 10.76 -2.21
C PHE A 74 10.16 10.66 -3.70
N THR A 75 10.35 11.81 -4.36
CA THR A 75 10.75 11.89 -5.76
C THR A 75 12.11 11.25 -6.02
N ASP A 76 13.06 11.41 -5.10
CA ASP A 76 14.40 10.84 -5.19
C ASP A 76 14.37 9.32 -4.96
N TRP A 77 13.51 8.83 -4.06
CA TRP A 77 13.22 7.41 -3.90
C TRP A 77 12.59 6.79 -5.16
N ILE A 78 11.65 7.48 -5.80
CA ILE A 78 11.08 7.06 -7.09
C ILE A 78 12.15 7.02 -8.18
N LYS A 79 13.03 8.02 -8.24
CA LYS A 79 14.14 8.02 -9.20
C LYS A 79 15.10 6.85 -8.94
N ALA A 80 15.42 6.55 -7.68
CA ALA A 80 16.29 5.43 -7.34
C ALA A 80 15.72 4.09 -7.82
N THR A 81 14.41 3.87 -7.61
CA THR A 81 13.71 2.66 -8.05
C THR A 81 13.54 2.59 -9.58
N LEU A 82 12.91 3.60 -10.20
CA LEU A 82 12.50 3.55 -11.60
C LEU A 82 13.58 3.96 -12.60
N VAL A 83 14.43 4.94 -12.26
CA VAL A 83 15.41 5.50 -13.20
C VAL A 83 16.76 4.81 -13.05
N ASN A 84 17.22 4.62 -11.80
CA ASN A 84 18.51 4.02 -11.55
C ASN A 84 18.45 2.48 -11.52
N ALA A 85 17.25 1.90 -11.50
CA ALA A 85 17.00 0.46 -11.39
C ALA A 85 17.73 -0.20 -10.20
N ASP A 86 18.04 0.58 -9.16
CA ASP A 86 18.73 0.11 -7.97
C ASP A 86 17.71 -0.40 -6.95
N LEU A 87 17.13 -1.56 -7.25
CA LEU A 87 16.11 -2.18 -6.42
C LEU A 87 16.66 -2.62 -5.06
N ASP A 88 17.93 -3.00 -4.97
CA ASP A 88 18.54 -3.49 -3.73
C ASP A 88 18.66 -2.38 -2.69
N SER A 89 19.01 -1.15 -3.09
CA SER A 89 19.10 -0.01 -2.17
C SER A 89 17.76 0.69 -1.95
N ALA A 90 16.84 0.58 -2.91
CA ALA A 90 15.60 1.34 -2.90
C ALA A 90 14.40 0.58 -2.30
N ARG A 91 14.50 -0.73 -2.07
CA ARG A 91 13.52 -1.49 -1.27
C ARG A 91 13.44 -0.90 0.14
N GLN A 92 12.26 -0.44 0.53
CA GLN A 92 12.04 0.13 1.86
C GLN A 92 10.76 -0.39 2.49
N ASN A 93 10.74 -0.43 3.81
CA ASN A 93 9.52 -0.72 4.54
C ASN A 93 8.67 0.54 4.63
N ILE A 94 7.41 0.44 4.21
CA ILE A 94 6.46 1.54 4.23
C ILE A 94 5.44 1.28 5.32
N THR A 95 5.18 2.29 6.15
CA THR A 95 4.15 2.24 7.19
C THR A 95 3.06 3.25 6.88
N ILE A 96 1.82 2.78 6.83
CA ILE A 96 0.63 3.61 6.73
C ILE A 96 -0.01 3.65 8.11
N ALA A 97 0.04 4.80 8.76
CA ALA A 97 -0.50 5.02 10.08
C ALA A 97 -1.85 5.73 9.97
N LEU A 98 -2.94 5.03 10.32
CA LEU A 98 -4.26 5.63 10.48
C LEU A 98 -4.32 6.39 11.80
N LYS A 99 -4.82 7.63 11.78
CA LYS A 99 -4.87 8.52 12.94
C LYS A 99 -6.32 8.82 13.33
N ASP A 100 -6.56 8.97 14.62
CA ASP A 100 -7.85 9.46 15.15
C ASP A 100 -7.97 10.99 15.07
N ALA A 101 -9.11 11.50 15.55
CA ALA A 101 -9.37 12.94 15.64
C ALA A 101 -8.38 13.68 16.58
N GLN A 102 -7.74 12.97 17.50
CA GLN A 102 -6.72 13.47 18.42
C GLN A 102 -5.29 13.27 17.87
N LYS A 103 -5.15 12.89 16.60
CA LYS A 103 -3.89 12.59 15.89
C LYS A 103 -3.09 11.43 16.48
N GLN A 104 -3.70 10.59 17.30
CA GLN A 104 -3.06 9.37 17.80
C GLN A 104 -3.17 8.27 16.76
N THR A 105 -2.10 7.49 16.59
CA THR A 105 -2.12 6.36 15.67
C THR A 105 -2.98 5.24 16.24
N VAL A 106 -4.03 4.90 15.52
CA VAL A 106 -5.00 3.87 15.90
C VAL A 106 -4.60 2.51 15.34
N ARG A 107 -4.16 2.51 14.08
CA ARG A 107 -3.81 1.30 13.34
C ARG A 107 -2.64 1.58 12.42
N ARG A 108 -1.75 0.61 12.27
CA ARG A 108 -0.61 0.65 11.34
C ARG A 108 -0.72 -0.46 10.33
N ILE A 109 -0.39 -0.14 9.09
CA ILE A 109 -0.26 -1.11 8.01
C ILE A 109 1.18 -1.04 7.55
N HIS A 110 1.89 -2.15 7.67
CA HIS A 110 3.29 -2.28 7.33
C HIS A 110 3.43 -3.05 6.02
N LEU A 111 4.10 -2.44 5.05
CA LEU A 111 4.46 -3.03 3.77
C LEU A 111 5.97 -3.30 3.78
N THR A 112 6.35 -4.55 3.55
CA THR A 112 7.75 -4.99 3.60
C THR A 112 8.34 -5.04 2.20
N ASN A 113 9.60 -4.60 2.06
CA ASN A 113 10.34 -4.57 0.80
C ASN A 113 9.59 -3.88 -0.34
N ALA A 114 8.97 -2.74 -0.05
CA ALA A 114 8.18 -1.99 -1.01
C ALA A 114 9.09 -1.15 -1.93
N TRP A 115 8.70 -1.03 -3.19
CA TRP A 115 9.40 -0.26 -4.22
C TRP A 115 8.39 0.33 -5.23
N ALA A 116 8.70 1.48 -5.81
CA ALA A 116 7.83 2.10 -6.81
C ALA A 116 7.96 1.40 -8.17
N SER A 117 6.85 0.91 -8.70
CA SER A 117 6.79 0.20 -9.99
C SER A 117 6.31 1.09 -11.13
N ARG A 118 5.58 2.16 -10.82
CA ARG A 118 5.09 3.12 -11.81
C ARG A 118 4.88 4.50 -11.21
N TRP A 119 5.17 5.53 -11.99
CA TRP A 119 4.89 6.93 -11.67
C TRP A 119 4.10 7.57 -12.81
N GLU A 120 3.02 8.26 -12.46
CA GLU A 120 2.22 9.10 -13.37
C GLU A 120 2.24 10.54 -12.87
N GLY A 121 2.67 11.45 -13.73
CA GLY A 121 2.72 12.88 -13.42
C GLY A 121 1.36 13.57 -13.54
N PRO A 122 1.26 14.83 -13.06
CA PRO A 122 0.05 15.63 -13.15
C PRO A 122 -0.35 15.95 -14.58
N GLN A 123 -1.66 16.02 -14.83
CA GLN A 123 -2.18 16.56 -16.07
C GLN A 123 -2.05 18.10 -16.08
N LEU A 124 -1.08 18.61 -16.86
CA LEU A 124 -0.82 20.04 -16.99
C LEU A 124 -1.68 20.63 -18.12
N GLY A 125 -2.55 21.59 -17.80
CA GLY A 125 -3.33 22.32 -18.77
C GLY A 125 -3.57 23.75 -18.31
N ALA A 126 -3.35 24.74 -19.18
CA ALA A 126 -3.48 26.16 -18.82
C ALA A 126 -4.90 26.57 -18.40
N THR A 127 -5.91 25.76 -18.76
CA THR A 127 -7.32 25.93 -18.37
C THR A 127 -7.72 25.12 -17.14
N ASN A 128 -6.86 24.21 -16.67
CA ASN A 128 -7.15 23.33 -15.55
C ASN A 128 -6.68 23.99 -14.25
N SER A 129 -7.61 24.34 -13.37
CA SER A 129 -7.34 24.93 -12.05
C SER A 129 -7.12 23.89 -10.95
N ALA A 130 -7.09 22.60 -11.29
CA ALA A 130 -6.82 21.53 -10.33
C ALA A 130 -5.36 21.57 -9.83
N ASN A 131 -5.18 21.17 -8.57
CA ASN A 131 -3.84 21.01 -7.99
C ASN A 131 -3.06 19.94 -8.76
N ALA A 132 -1.77 20.17 -8.98
CA ALA A 132 -0.89 19.18 -9.58
C ALA A 132 -0.74 17.97 -8.64
N THR A 133 -1.35 16.84 -9.01
CA THR A 133 -1.24 15.56 -8.31
C THR A 133 -0.42 14.58 -9.12
N GLU A 134 0.35 13.76 -8.43
CA GLU A 134 1.06 12.63 -9.02
C GLU A 134 0.57 11.33 -8.38
N GLN A 135 0.63 10.27 -9.17
CA GLN A 135 0.20 8.94 -8.77
C GLN A 135 1.38 7.98 -8.86
N VAL A 136 1.57 7.21 -7.79
CA VAL A 136 2.67 6.24 -7.69
C VAL A 136 2.13 4.88 -7.32
N THR A 137 2.38 3.90 -8.18
CA THR A 137 2.12 2.50 -7.89
C THR A 137 3.34 1.93 -7.18
N ILE A 138 3.09 1.31 -6.03
CA ILE A 138 4.11 0.72 -5.16
C ILE A 138 3.79 -0.76 -5.01
N THR A 139 4.75 -1.60 -5.38
CA THR A 139 4.69 -3.05 -5.22
C THR A 139 5.41 -3.44 -3.94
N TYR A 140 4.87 -4.39 -3.19
CA TYR A 140 5.43 -4.84 -1.91
C TYR A 140 5.40 -6.37 -1.81
N GLU A 141 6.23 -6.95 -0.94
CA GLU A 141 6.37 -8.41 -0.82
C GLU A 141 5.55 -9.00 0.34
N ASP A 142 5.26 -8.21 1.36
CA ASP A 142 4.38 -8.65 2.46
C ASP A 142 3.64 -7.46 3.06
N ILE A 143 2.44 -7.72 3.58
CA ILE A 143 1.59 -6.73 4.25
C ILE A 143 1.17 -7.27 5.63
N THR A 144 1.42 -6.47 6.66
CA THR A 144 1.04 -6.76 8.05
C THR A 144 0.19 -5.62 8.58
N VAL A 145 -0.88 -5.93 9.31
CA VAL A 145 -1.78 -4.93 9.91
C VAL A 145 -1.72 -5.08 11.43
N GLU A 146 -1.38 -4.00 12.12
CA GLU A 146 -1.31 -3.88 13.58
C GLU A 146 -2.38 -2.91 14.11
#